data_AF-A0A6P0XLS5-F1
#
_entry.id   AF-A0A6P0XLS5-F1
#
_cell.length_a   1.000
_cell.length_b   1.000
_cell.length_c   1.000
_cell.angle_alpha   90.00
_cell.angle_beta   90.00
_cell.angle_gamma   90.00
#
_symmetry.space_group_name_H-M   'P 1'
#
loop_
_entity.id
_entity.type
_entity.pdbx_description
1 polymer ?
#
loop_
_entity_poly.entity_id
_entity_poly.type
_entity_poly.pdbx_seq_one_letter_code
_entity_poly.pdbx_strand_id
1 'polypeptide(L)'
;MKDITPTQGWPKDLILSRYLKKHQQQVKRKVEAMERFLLINAIALAVLQLLSLEMPMMIWKDFPGWFRTLPSNGYPSEQIVLLTLAEQRKKILAKSRSGLLLTKFLNDRSPFTRQ
;
A
#
# COMPACT_ATOMS: atom_id res chain seq x y z
N MET A 1 -12.84 25.83 29.46
CA MET A 1 -12.31 24.48 29.13
C MET A 1 -12.82 24.13 27.74
N LYS A 2 -11.96 23.86 26.75
CA LYS A 2 -12.41 23.40 25.44
C LYS A 2 -12.16 21.90 25.39
N ASP A 3 -13.20 21.13 25.70
CA ASP A 3 -13.20 19.69 25.44
C ASP A 3 -12.96 19.44 23.96
N ILE A 4 -12.25 18.36 23.66
CA ILE A 4 -11.97 17.94 22.30
C ILE A 4 -13.29 17.42 21.71
N THR A 5 -14.07 18.31 21.11
CA THR A 5 -15.19 17.88 20.29
C THR A 5 -14.65 17.14 19.06
N PRO A 6 -15.20 15.96 18.72
CA PRO A 6 -14.85 15.27 17.49
C PRO A 6 -15.01 16.24 16.32
N THR A 7 -13.91 16.53 15.62
CA THR A 7 -13.96 17.43 14.47
C THR A 7 -14.77 16.75 13.38
N GLN A 8 -15.84 17.38 12.93
CA GLN A 8 -16.77 16.86 11.92
C GLN A 8 -16.14 16.75 10.51
N GLY A 9 -14.88 17.18 10.35
CA GLY A 9 -14.10 17.09 9.12
C GLY A 9 -12.63 17.45 9.36
N TRP A 10 -11.82 17.41 8.29
CA TRP A 10 -10.41 17.79 8.36
C TRP A 10 -10.27 19.31 8.53
N PRO A 11 -9.68 19.80 9.63
CA PRO A 11 -9.45 21.22 9.81
C PRO A 11 -8.40 21.73 8.82
N LYS A 12 -8.64 22.92 8.26
CA LYS A 12 -7.72 23.57 7.30
C LYS A 12 -6.34 23.83 7.90
N ASP A 13 -6.28 24.19 9.19
CA ASP A 13 -5.04 24.46 9.91
C ASP A 13 -4.94 23.64 11.21
N LEU A 14 -3.88 22.83 11.30
CA LEU A 14 -3.55 22.02 12.48
C LEU A 14 -2.33 22.59 13.18
N ILE A 15 -2.56 23.56 14.06
CA ILE A 15 -1.48 24.20 14.82
C ILE A 15 -1.40 23.60 16.23
N LEU A 16 -0.37 22.78 16.47
CA LEU A 16 -0.20 22.02 17.71
C LEU A 16 -0.13 22.92 18.96
N SER A 17 0.45 24.12 18.86
CA SER A 17 0.58 25.06 19.97
C SER A 17 -0.75 25.61 20.50
N ARG A 18 -1.83 25.54 19.70
CA ARG A 18 -3.18 25.98 20.11
C ARG A 18 -3.88 24.98 21.04
N TYR A 19 -3.36 23.76 21.19
CA TYR A 19 -3.94 22.72 22.03
C TYR A 19 -3.37 22.74 23.45
N LEU A 20 -4.06 22.10 24.40
CA LEU A 20 -3.59 21.97 25.77
C LEU A 20 -2.24 21.24 25.84
N LYS A 21 -1.34 21.65 26.75
CA LYS A 21 0.01 21.06 26.89
C LYS A 21 0.00 19.53 27.01
N LYS A 22 -0.99 18.96 27.70
CA LYS A 22 -1.16 17.49 27.83
C LYS A 22 -1.32 16.82 26.47
N HIS A 23 -2.11 17.39 25.56
CA HIS A 23 -2.33 16.85 24.22
C HIS A 23 -1.11 17.05 23.32
N GLN A 24 -0.45 18.21 23.42
CA GLN A 24 0.81 18.44 22.71
C GLN A 24 1.86 17.37 23.05
N GLN A 25 1.99 17.03 24.35
CA GLN A 25 2.92 16.00 24.78
C GLN A 25 2.56 14.60 24.26
N GLN A 26 1.27 14.27 24.22
CA GLN A 26 0.81 12.99 23.66
C GLN A 26 1.12 12.89 22.17
N VAL A 27 0.88 13.95 21.39
CA VAL A 27 1.21 13.98 19.96
C VAL A 27 2.72 13.85 19.76
N LYS A 28 3.53 14.61 20.49
CA LYS A 28 5.00 14.53 20.40
C LYS A 28 5.52 13.12 20.68
N ARG A 29 5.02 12.45 21.72
CA ARG A 29 5.40 11.05 22.02
C ARG A 29 5.05 10.08 20.90
N LYS A 30 3.89 10.26 20.24
CA LYS A 30 3.48 9.43 19.11
C LYS A 30 4.35 9.68 17.88
N VAL A 31 4.65 10.94 17.58
CA VAL A 31 5.54 11.31 16.47
C VAL A 31 6.93 10.73 16.70
N GLU A 32 7.48 10.91 17.90
CA GLU A 32 8.79 10.36 18.27
C GLU A 32 8.84 8.82 18.14
N ALA A 33 7.80 8.12 18.60
CA ALA A 33 7.72 6.67 18.43
C ALA A 33 7.67 6.26 16.95
N MET A 34 6.93 7.01 16.12
CA MET A 34 6.83 6.77 14.68
C MET A 34 8.14 7.05 13.95
N GLU A 35 8.83 8.13 14.30
CA GLU A 35 10.15 8.47 13.76
C GLU A 35 11.16 7.37 14.08
N ARG A 36 11.22 6.91 15.33
CA ARG A 36 12.11 5.80 15.73
C ARG A 36 11.80 4.53 14.95
N PHE A 37 10.53 4.18 14.79
CA PHE A 37 10.12 3.02 14.00
C PHE A 37 10.56 3.13 12.53
N LEU A 38 10.35 4.30 11.91
CA LEU A 38 10.76 4.55 10.53
C LEU A 38 12.28 4.48 10.36
N LEU A 39 13.04 5.10 11.27
CA LEU A 39 14.51 5.12 11.21
C LEU A 39 15.10 3.71 11.40
N ILE A 40 14.59 2.94 12.35
CA ILE A 40 15.03 1.55 12.55
C ILE A 40 14.77 0.71 11.30
N ASN A 41 13.58 0.83 10.70
CA ASN A 41 13.26 0.11 9.48
C ASN A 41 14.13 0.56 8.29
N ALA A 42 14.44 1.85 8.19
CA ALA A 42 15.33 2.37 7.15
C ALA A 42 16.75 1.79 7.27
N ILE A 43 17.28 1.71 8.50
CA ILE A 43 18.59 1.09 8.76
C ILE A 43 18.56 -0.40 8.43
N ALA A 44 17.54 -1.13 8.90
CA ALA A 44 17.40 -2.55 8.62
C ALA A 44 17.31 -2.82 7.11
N LEU A 45 16.55 -2.00 6.37
CA LEU A 45 16.43 -2.11 4.92
C LEU A 45 17.76 -1.81 4.21
N ALA A 46 18.50 -0.80 4.65
CA ALA A 46 19.82 -0.48 4.08
C ALA A 46 20.83 -1.62 4.30
N VAL A 47 20.86 -2.21 5.51
CA VAL A 47 21.71 -3.37 5.79
C VAL A 47 21.34 -4.54 4.89
N LEU A 48 20.03 -4.82 4.74
CA LEU A 48 19.61 -5.90 3.86
C LEU A 48 19.98 -5.63 2.39
N GLN A 49 19.81 -4.40 1.90
CA GLN A 49 20.21 -4.03 0.54
C GLN A 49 21.71 -4.26 0.31
N LEU A 50 22.54 -3.88 1.29
CA LEU A 50 23.99 -4.13 1.24
C LEU A 50 24.29 -5.64 1.18
N LEU A 51 23.67 -6.43 2.06
CA LEU A 51 23.83 -7.88 2.07
C LEU A 51 23.35 -8.54 0.77
N SER A 52 22.26 -8.05 0.17
CA SER A 52 21.77 -8.53 -1.13
C SER A 52 22.75 -8.27 -2.27
N LEU A 53 23.55 -7.19 -2.19
CA LEU A 53 24.59 -6.88 -3.17
C LEU A 53 25.83 -7.74 -2.99
N GLU A 54 26.25 -7.99 -1.74
CA GLU A 54 27.44 -8.79 -1.44
C GLU A 54 27.20 -10.30 -1.59
N MET A 55 26.02 -10.79 -1.19
CA MET A 55 25.69 -12.21 -1.13
C MET A 55 24.34 -12.54 -1.80
N PRO A 56 24.18 -12.22 -3.10
CA PRO A 56 22.90 -12.35 -3.78
C PRO A 56 22.36 -13.78 -3.74
N MET A 57 23.17 -14.79 -4.06
CA MET A 57 22.70 -16.19 -4.12
C MET A 57 22.19 -16.72 -2.78
N MET A 58 22.79 -16.29 -1.66
CA MET A 58 22.38 -16.72 -0.32
C MET A 58 21.11 -16.00 0.13
N ILE A 59 21.08 -14.67 -0.03
CA ILE A 59 19.94 -13.85 0.39
C ILE A 59 18.68 -14.18 -0.43
N TRP A 60 18.80 -14.32 -1.75
CA TRP A 60 17.66 -14.65 -2.61
C TRP A 60 17.15 -16.09 -2.41
N LYS A 61 18.01 -17.02 -1.98
CA LYS A 61 17.63 -18.40 -1.64
C LYS A 61 16.87 -18.49 -0.32
N ASP A 62 17.35 -17.79 0.71
CA ASP A 62 16.83 -17.93 2.07
C ASP A 62 15.71 -16.92 2.41
N PHE A 63 15.63 -15.79 1.68
CA PHE A 63 14.63 -14.73 1.90
C PHE A 63 13.78 -14.37 0.65
N PRO A 64 13.23 -15.34 -0.09
CA PRO A 64 12.53 -15.10 -1.37
C PRO A 64 11.22 -14.28 -1.23
N GLY A 65 10.63 -14.23 -0.02
CA GLY A 65 9.39 -13.51 0.24
C GLY A 65 9.57 -12.04 0.67
N TRP A 66 10.78 -11.63 1.02
CA TRP A 66 11.01 -10.32 1.67
C TRP A 66 11.20 -9.19 0.67
N PHE A 67 11.93 -9.44 -0.41
CA PHE A 67 11.82 -8.64 -1.62
C PHE A 67 10.57 -9.09 -2.35
N ARG A 68 9.48 -8.32 -2.26
CA ARG A 68 8.24 -8.63 -2.98
C ARG A 68 8.56 -8.93 -4.46
N THR A 69 8.26 -10.18 -4.80
CA THR A 69 8.12 -10.80 -6.13
C THR A 69 9.39 -10.99 -6.96
N LEU A 70 10.10 -12.09 -6.71
CA LEU A 70 10.40 -13.00 -7.82
C LEU A 70 9.94 -14.41 -7.42
N PRO A 71 8.73 -14.85 -7.82
CA PRO A 71 8.40 -16.26 -7.64
C PRO A 71 9.35 -17.08 -8.52
N SER A 72 9.82 -18.23 -8.01
CA SER A 72 10.87 -19.04 -8.66
C SER A 72 10.51 -19.49 -10.08
N ASN A 73 9.22 -19.47 -10.41
CA ASN A 73 8.66 -19.81 -11.71
C ASN A 73 8.57 -18.61 -12.69
N GLY A 74 8.93 -17.39 -12.26
CA GLY A 74 8.90 -16.18 -13.07
C GLY A 74 7.50 -15.65 -13.42
N TYR A 75 6.42 -16.26 -12.89
CA TYR A 75 5.06 -15.84 -13.21
C TYR A 75 4.59 -14.70 -12.30
N PRO A 76 3.89 -13.67 -12.83
CA PRO A 76 3.30 -12.62 -11.99
C PRO A 76 2.32 -13.22 -10.97
N SER A 77 2.25 -12.62 -9.78
CA SER A 77 1.26 -13.05 -8.78
C SER A 77 -0.17 -12.84 -9.30
N GLU A 78 -1.12 -13.63 -8.81
CA GLU A 78 -2.54 -13.52 -9.18
C GLU A 78 -3.06 -12.08 -9.03
N GLN A 79 -2.61 -11.39 -7.99
CA GLN A 79 -2.96 -9.98 -7.76
C GLN A 79 -2.45 -9.05 -8.87
N ILE A 80 -1.22 -9.25 -9.34
CA ILE A 80 -0.66 -8.48 -10.47
C ILE A 80 -1.44 -8.79 -11.74
N VAL A 81 -1.77 -10.06 -12.01
CA VAL A 81 -2.58 -10.48 -13.17
C VAL A 81 -3.98 -9.85 -13.15
N LEU A 82 -4.63 -9.82 -11.98
CA LEU A 82 -5.94 -9.18 -11.83
C LEU A 82 -5.86 -7.66 -12.08
N LEU A 83 -4.83 -7.00 -11.56
CA LEU A 83 -4.62 -5.56 -11.77
C LEU A 83 -4.34 -5.23 -13.24
N THR A 84 -3.52 -6.01 -13.92
CA THR A 84 -3.23 -5.81 -15.34
C THR A 84 -4.46 -6.08 -16.22
N LEU A 85 -5.25 -7.12 -15.93
CA LEU A 85 -6.52 -7.40 -16.61
C LEU A 85 -7.55 -6.28 -16.39
N ALA A 86 -7.64 -5.73 -15.18
CA ALA A 86 -8.54 -4.62 -14.88
C ALA A 86 -8.15 -3.34 -15.65
N GLU A 87 -6.86 -3.04 -15.72
CA GLU A 87 -6.35 -1.86 -16.44
C GLU A 87 -6.51 -2.02 -17.97
N GLN A 88 -6.19 -3.20 -18.50
CA GLN A 88 -6.33 -3.49 -19.93
C GLN A 88 -7.77 -3.79 -20.36
N ARG A 89 -8.74 -3.79 -19.43
CA ARG A 89 -10.14 -4.14 -19.67
C ARG A 89 -10.72 -3.40 -20.87
N LYS A 90 -10.51 -2.09 -20.96
CA LYS A 90 -11.05 -1.28 -22.08
C LYS A 90 -10.50 -1.73 -23.43
N LYS A 91 -9.20 -2.03 -23.53
CA LYS A 91 -8.55 -2.51 -24.77
C LYS A 91 -8.95 -3.93 -25.14
N ILE A 92 -9.08 -4.81 -24.14
CA ILE A 92 -9.50 -6.21 -24.32
C ILE A 92 -10.95 -6.27 -24.79
N LEU A 93 -11.83 -5.50 -24.16
CA LEU A 93 -13.25 -5.46 -24.53
C LEU A 93 -13.50 -4.73 -25.85
N ALA A 94 -12.72 -3.69 -26.17
CA ALA A 94 -12.82 -2.99 -27.45
C ALA A 94 -12.48 -3.88 -28.66
N LYS A 95 -11.65 -4.93 -28.47
CA LYS A 95 -11.35 -5.93 -29.52
C LYS A 95 -12.27 -7.16 -29.46
N SER A 96 -13.21 -7.21 -28.52
CA SER A 96 -14.10 -8.36 -28.36
C SER A 96 -15.17 -8.39 -29.45
N ARG A 97 -15.48 -9.58 -29.98
CA ARG A 97 -16.51 -9.78 -31.01
C ARG A 97 -17.87 -9.29 -30.49
N SER A 98 -18.58 -8.48 -31.28
CA SER A 98 -19.84 -7.83 -30.91
C SER A 98 -21.00 -8.77 -30.52
N GLY A 99 -20.86 -10.08 -30.76
CA GLY A 99 -21.84 -11.11 -30.37
C GLY A 99 -21.55 -11.86 -29.07
N LEU A 100 -20.51 -11.49 -28.31
CA LEU A 100 -20.14 -12.23 -27.10
C LEU A 100 -21.08 -11.89 -25.93
N LEU A 101 -21.58 -12.92 -25.25
CA LEU A 101 -22.39 -12.82 -24.02
C LEU A 101 -21.68 -12.07 -22.88
N LEU A 102 -20.36 -11.92 -22.98
CA LEU A 102 -19.52 -11.21 -22.02
C LEU A 102 -19.97 -9.76 -21.79
N THR A 103 -20.42 -9.05 -22.81
CA THR A 103 -20.90 -7.66 -22.66
C THR A 103 -22.20 -7.61 -21.84
N LYS A 104 -23.10 -8.58 -22.02
CA LYS A 104 -24.31 -8.72 -21.20
C LYS A 104 -23.96 -8.98 -19.74
N PHE A 105 -23.06 -9.92 -19.47
CA PHE A 105 -22.62 -10.24 -18.10
C PHE A 105 -21.92 -9.06 -17.41
N LEU A 106 -21.16 -8.25 -18.15
CA LEU A 106 -20.48 -7.08 -17.59
C LEU A 106 -21.44 -5.93 -17.26
N ASN A 107 -22.53 -5.77 -18.01
CA ASN A 107 -23.58 -4.80 -17.70
C ASN A 107 -24.45 -5.25 -16.53
N ASP A 108 -24.59 -6.56 -16.32
CA ASP A 108 -25.42 -7.14 -15.26
C ASP A 108 -24.73 -7.13 -13.89
N ARG A 109 -23.39 -7.05 -13.87
CA ARG A 109 -22.61 -6.96 -12.62
C ARG A 109 -22.45 -5.51 -12.18
N SER A 110 -23.05 -5.15 -11.05
CA SER A 110 -22.72 -3.93 -10.32
C SER A 110 -21.24 -3.89 -9.94
N PRO A 111 -20.61 -2.71 -9.85
CA PRO A 111 -19.20 -2.60 -9.52
C PRO A 111 -18.92 -3.26 -8.17
N PHE A 112 -18.04 -4.26 -8.18
CA PHE A 112 -17.57 -4.93 -6.98
C PHE A 112 -16.80 -3.92 -6.13
N THR A 113 -17.49 -3.31 -5.16
CA THR A 113 -16.89 -2.39 -4.19
C THR A 113 -16.40 -3.24 -3.03
N ARG A 114 -15.08 -3.43 -2.92
CA ARG A 114 -14.49 -4.04 -1.72
C ARG A 114 -14.66 -3.05 -0.56
N GLN A 115 -15.30 -3.51 0.52
CA GLN A 115 -15.20 -2.89 1.84
C GLN A 115 -13.78 -3.01 2.37
#